data_AF-A0A7K1FMI7-F1
#
_entry.id   AF-A0A7K1FMI7-F1
#
_cell.length_a   1.000
_cell.length_b   1.000
_cell.length_c   1.000
_cell.angle_alpha   90.00
_cell.angle_beta   90.00
_cell.angle_gamma   90.00
#
_symmetry.space_group_name_H-M   'P 1'
#
loop_
_entity.id
_entity.type
_entity.pdbx_description
1 polymer ?
#
loop_
_entity_poly.entity_id
_entity_poly.type
_entity_poly.pdbx_seq_one_letter_code
_entity_poly.pdbx_strand_id
1 'polypeptide(L)'
;MIVAGLVGALLLSLSMTGTLSAFTAAITNTTNTAASGSLILREVSGANNCISTDSTASCATINKYGGSTTLVPSDGTVNTSVTTVNFTNTGTATATSFTLKANACTQSGTGTATDFCTKLNVKIVSGSTTLFNGNATTLATQTATTPIALTIPTPNAATTVPVTFTVWLDASAGNTYQSLAASQPLVWTLST
;
A
#
# COMPACT_ATOMS: atom_id res chain seq x y z
N MET A 1 -19.54 102.75 -5.32
CA MET A 1 -20.04 101.67 -6.22
C MET A 1 -19.99 100.39 -5.40
N ILE A 2 -21.03 99.97 -4.69
CA ILE A 2 -22.24 99.27 -5.16
C ILE A 2 -21.95 98.33 -6.33
N VAL A 3 -21.92 97.02 -6.03
CA VAL A 3 -22.60 95.85 -6.67
C VAL A 3 -22.19 94.64 -5.79
N ALA A 4 -22.96 93.98 -4.92
CA ALA A 4 -24.29 93.35 -4.96
C ALA A 4 -24.39 92.05 -5.80
N GLY A 5 -24.67 90.91 -5.12
CA GLY A 5 -25.19 89.65 -5.71
C GLY A 5 -24.73 88.39 -4.95
N LEU A 6 -25.46 87.90 -3.91
CA LEU A 6 -26.58 86.92 -3.96
C LEU A 6 -26.09 85.54 -4.47
N VAL A 7 -26.00 84.44 -3.70
CA VAL A 7 -27.03 83.59 -3.05
C VAL A 7 -26.24 82.57 -2.18
N GLY A 8 -26.62 82.05 -1.01
CA GLY A 8 -27.77 82.13 -0.14
C GLY A 8 -27.42 81.33 1.13
N ALA A 9 -27.90 81.79 2.29
CA ALA A 9 -27.78 81.04 3.53
C ALA A 9 -28.73 79.83 3.52
N LEU A 10 -28.34 78.80 4.28
CA LEU A 10 -29.23 77.79 4.87
C LEU A 10 -29.68 76.62 3.98
N LEU A 11 -28.80 75.63 3.82
CA LEU A 11 -29.19 74.22 3.89
C LEU A 11 -28.33 73.52 4.94
N LEU A 12 -28.66 73.82 6.19
CA LEU A 12 -28.23 73.10 7.38
C LEU A 12 -28.95 71.75 7.47
N SER A 13 -28.79 70.84 6.50
CA SER A 13 -29.32 69.47 6.62
C SER A 13 -28.87 68.55 5.48
N LEU A 14 -27.68 67.97 5.62
CA LEU A 14 -27.43 66.56 5.31
C LEU A 14 -26.23 66.12 6.18
N SER A 15 -26.35 66.23 7.50
CA SER A 15 -26.68 65.08 8.36
C SER A 15 -26.20 63.74 7.77
N MET A 16 -25.07 63.29 8.32
CA MET A 16 -24.62 61.90 8.42
C MET A 16 -24.20 61.19 7.12
N THR A 17 -22.88 61.13 6.89
CA THR A 17 -22.05 60.00 6.39
C THR A 17 -20.75 60.64 5.87
N GLY A 18 -19.56 60.48 6.42
CA GLY A 18 -18.97 59.21 6.82
C GLY A 18 -19.02 58.98 8.32
N THR A 19 -19.72 57.89 8.65
CA THR A 19 -19.42 57.05 9.79
C THR A 19 -17.91 56.98 10.08
N LEU A 20 -17.62 56.91 11.38
CA LEU A 20 -16.38 56.42 11.93
C LEU A 20 -15.83 55.20 11.15
N SER A 21 -14.51 55.06 11.22
CA SER A 21 -13.75 53.87 10.86
C SER A 21 -13.59 53.63 9.35
N ALA A 22 -12.42 53.20 8.90
CA ALA A 22 -11.39 52.52 9.65
C ALA A 22 -10.02 52.93 9.13
N PHE A 23 -9.04 53.05 10.02
CA PHE A 23 -7.69 52.66 9.67
C PHE A 23 -7.81 51.27 9.02
N THR A 24 -7.78 51.22 7.69
CA THR A 24 -7.93 49.96 6.97
C THR A 24 -6.54 49.43 6.73
N ALA A 25 -6.15 48.45 7.53
CA ALA A 25 -4.95 47.67 7.31
C ALA A 25 -5.35 46.35 6.66
N ALA A 26 -4.67 45.98 5.57
CA ALA A 26 -4.88 44.72 4.88
C ALA A 26 -3.57 43.93 4.83
N ILE A 27 -3.66 42.61 4.95
CA ILE A 27 -2.55 41.67 4.76
C ILE A 27 -2.94 40.74 3.62
N THR A 28 -2.16 40.78 2.54
CA THR A 28 -2.32 39.87 1.40
C THR A 28 -1.31 38.74 1.54
N ASN A 29 -1.80 37.51 1.69
CA ASN A 29 -0.96 36.32 1.74
C ASN A 29 -0.89 35.68 0.34
N THR A 30 0.09 36.09 -0.46
CA THR A 30 0.28 35.60 -1.84
C THR A 30 0.93 34.22 -1.93
N THR A 31 1.43 33.70 -0.81
CA THR A 31 2.15 32.43 -0.72
C THR A 31 1.27 31.25 -0.32
N ASN A 32 -0.02 31.47 -0.09
CA ASN A 32 -0.95 30.43 0.33
C ASN A 32 -1.10 29.38 -0.78
N THR A 33 -0.38 28.27 -0.64
CA THR A 33 -0.51 27.09 -1.50
C THR A 33 -0.86 25.88 -0.65
N ALA A 34 -1.61 24.95 -1.23
CA ALA A 34 -1.93 23.66 -0.64
C ALA A 34 -1.81 22.58 -1.74
N ALA A 35 -1.33 21.40 -1.38
CA ALA A 35 -1.21 20.25 -2.28
C ALA A 35 -1.60 18.97 -1.54
N SER A 36 -2.13 17.99 -2.28
CA SER A 36 -2.36 16.64 -1.76
C SER A 36 -1.09 15.80 -1.84
N GLY A 37 -0.90 14.91 -0.86
CA GLY A 37 0.14 13.89 -0.91
C GLY A 37 -0.28 12.68 -1.76
N SER A 38 0.70 11.85 -2.15
CA SER A 38 0.47 10.59 -2.86
C SER A 38 1.01 9.39 -2.10
N LEU A 39 0.36 8.23 -2.25
CA LEU A 39 0.89 6.93 -1.85
C LEU A 39 1.18 6.12 -3.11
N ILE A 40 2.42 5.67 -3.27
CA ILE A 40 2.84 4.89 -4.44
C ILE A 40 3.65 3.71 -3.92
N LEU A 41 3.05 2.52 -3.89
CA LEU A 41 3.74 1.31 -3.48
C LEU A 41 4.59 0.79 -4.65
N ARG A 42 5.87 0.60 -4.38
CA ARG A 42 6.82 -0.05 -5.27
C ARG A 42 7.28 -1.37 -4.68
N GLU A 43 7.29 -2.39 -5.51
CA GLU A 43 7.69 -3.75 -5.19
C GLU A 43 8.82 -4.20 -6.13
N VAL A 44 9.95 -4.66 -5.57
CA VAL A 44 11.12 -5.09 -6.34
C VAL A 44 11.58 -6.49 -5.92
N SER A 45 11.90 -7.35 -6.88
CA SER A 45 12.51 -8.68 -6.65
C SER A 45 13.48 -9.00 -7.79
N GLY A 46 14.78 -8.91 -7.52
CA GLY A 46 15.80 -9.01 -8.57
C GLY A 46 15.64 -7.87 -9.59
N ALA A 47 15.55 -8.23 -10.88
CA ALA A 47 15.33 -7.27 -11.97
C ALA A 47 13.85 -6.83 -12.14
N ASN A 48 12.91 -7.52 -11.50
CA ASN A 48 11.49 -7.22 -11.63
C ASN A 48 11.13 -6.03 -10.73
N ASN A 49 10.38 -5.07 -11.30
CA ASN A 49 9.92 -3.86 -10.63
C ASN A 49 8.44 -3.66 -10.94
N CYS A 50 7.62 -3.45 -9.91
CA CYS A 50 6.20 -3.19 -10.03
C CYS A 50 5.79 -1.97 -9.20
N ILE A 51 4.94 -1.10 -9.76
CA ILE A 51 4.57 0.19 -9.18
C ILE A 51 3.05 0.37 -9.28
N SER A 52 2.40 0.77 -8.18
CA SER A 52 0.98 1.15 -8.15
C SER A 52 0.79 2.60 -8.61
N THR A 53 0.78 2.85 -9.92
CA THR A 53 0.69 4.23 -10.42
C THR A 53 -0.68 4.90 -10.22
N ASP A 54 -1.75 4.15 -9.94
CA ASP A 54 -3.10 4.70 -9.69
C ASP A 54 -3.90 3.87 -8.66
N SER A 55 -3.41 3.79 -7.42
CA SER A 55 -4.05 3.09 -6.28
C SER A 55 -4.01 1.56 -6.31
N THR A 56 -3.79 0.91 -7.45
CA THR A 56 -3.60 -0.54 -7.56
C THR A 56 -2.55 -0.89 -8.62
N ALA A 57 -1.90 -2.05 -8.46
CA ALA A 57 -1.07 -2.68 -9.48
C ALA A 57 -1.26 -4.19 -9.45
N SER A 58 -1.23 -4.82 -10.64
CA SER A 58 -1.19 -6.27 -10.79
C SER A 58 0.17 -6.68 -11.34
N CYS A 59 0.98 -7.33 -10.50
CA CYS A 59 2.36 -7.68 -10.81
C CYS A 59 2.47 -9.17 -11.15
N ALA A 60 2.33 -9.52 -12.43
CA ALA A 60 2.45 -10.93 -12.86
C ALA A 60 3.90 -11.44 -12.90
N THR A 61 4.89 -10.53 -12.89
CA THR A 61 6.31 -10.85 -13.09
C THR A 61 7.04 -11.27 -11.81
N ILE A 62 6.49 -10.99 -10.63
CA ILE A 62 7.12 -11.35 -9.36
C ILE A 62 6.39 -12.52 -8.71
N ASN A 63 6.91 -13.72 -8.91
CA ASN A 63 6.39 -14.93 -8.26
C ASN A 63 6.93 -15.06 -6.83
N LYS A 64 6.08 -14.83 -5.82
CA LYS A 64 6.45 -14.92 -4.40
C LYS A 64 6.76 -16.33 -3.93
N TYR A 65 6.27 -17.33 -4.64
CA TYR A 65 6.53 -18.74 -4.35
C TYR A 65 7.77 -19.24 -5.11
N GLY A 66 8.53 -18.31 -5.69
CA GLY A 66 9.77 -18.55 -6.44
C GLY A 66 9.58 -19.25 -7.78
N GLY A 67 8.33 -19.50 -8.21
CA GLY A 67 8.04 -20.11 -9.50
C GLY A 67 8.59 -21.52 -9.68
N SER A 68 8.96 -22.19 -8.57
CA SER A 68 9.48 -23.55 -8.63
C SER A 68 8.39 -24.50 -9.13
N THR A 69 8.64 -25.16 -10.25
CA THR A 69 7.79 -26.22 -10.80
C THR A 69 8.19 -27.61 -10.30
N THR A 70 9.23 -27.69 -9.47
CA THR A 70 9.86 -28.96 -9.03
C THR A 70 10.06 -28.99 -7.52
N LEU A 71 9.10 -28.48 -6.74
CA LEU A 71 9.12 -28.68 -5.29
C LEU A 71 9.01 -30.17 -4.98
N VAL A 72 9.91 -30.65 -4.13
CA VAL A 72 9.88 -32.02 -3.59
C VAL A 72 9.53 -31.97 -2.10
N PRO A 73 8.96 -33.04 -1.53
CA PRO A 73 8.59 -33.09 -0.13
C PRO A 73 9.76 -32.74 0.80
N SER A 74 9.50 -31.91 1.80
CA SER A 74 10.50 -31.38 2.73
C SER A 74 9.89 -31.02 4.09
N ASP A 75 10.74 -30.96 5.11
CA ASP A 75 10.44 -30.43 6.45
C ASP A 75 10.55 -28.89 6.55
N GLY A 76 10.92 -28.22 5.45
CA GLY A 76 11.10 -26.78 5.40
C GLY A 76 12.52 -26.30 5.71
N THR A 77 13.49 -27.22 5.88
CA THR A 77 14.91 -26.89 6.05
C THR A 77 15.72 -27.04 4.76
N VAL A 78 15.35 -28.00 3.91
CA VAL A 78 15.98 -28.28 2.61
C VAL A 78 14.95 -28.19 1.48
N ASN A 79 15.38 -28.11 0.21
CA ASN A 79 14.48 -28.11 -0.95
C ASN A 79 13.35 -27.06 -0.89
N THR A 80 13.64 -25.93 -0.25
CA THR A 80 12.72 -24.79 -0.15
C THR A 80 12.94 -23.85 -1.33
N SER A 81 11.87 -23.17 -1.74
CA SER A 81 11.96 -22.03 -2.64
C SER A 81 11.96 -20.74 -1.81
N VAL A 82 12.98 -19.91 -1.98
CA VAL A 82 13.14 -18.66 -1.23
C VAL A 82 13.06 -17.48 -2.19
N THR A 83 12.20 -16.51 -1.89
CA THR A 83 12.05 -15.27 -2.67
C THR A 83 12.01 -14.06 -1.76
N THR A 84 12.89 -13.09 -1.99
CA THR A 84 12.92 -11.84 -1.24
C THR A 84 12.39 -10.68 -2.07
N VAL A 85 11.55 -9.87 -1.45
CA VAL A 85 10.84 -8.76 -2.08
C VAL A 85 11.04 -7.51 -1.26
N ASN A 86 11.37 -6.42 -1.92
CA ASN A 86 11.57 -5.13 -1.28
C ASN A 86 10.38 -4.22 -1.59
N PHE A 87 9.76 -3.71 -0.54
CA PHE A 87 8.69 -2.72 -0.62
C PHE A 87 9.19 -1.33 -0.26
N THR A 88 8.79 -0.32 -1.02
CA THR A 88 9.05 1.10 -0.74
C THR A 88 7.79 1.90 -1.08
N ASN A 89 7.46 2.92 -0.29
CA ASN A 89 6.51 3.95 -0.73
C ASN A 89 7.30 5.07 -1.42
N THR A 90 7.10 5.24 -2.72
CA THR A 90 7.74 6.30 -3.52
C THR A 90 6.86 7.53 -3.68
N GLY A 91 5.71 7.56 -3.00
CA GLY A 91 4.84 8.73 -2.93
C GLY A 91 5.35 9.78 -1.93
N THR A 92 4.61 10.88 -1.83
CA THR A 92 4.96 12.02 -0.96
C THR A 92 4.29 11.98 0.41
N ALA A 93 3.20 11.21 0.57
CA ALA A 93 2.52 11.04 1.84
C ALA A 93 3.19 9.93 2.67
N THR A 94 3.28 10.14 3.99
CA THR A 94 3.77 9.12 4.92
C THR A 94 2.70 8.07 5.16
N ALA A 95 3.04 6.80 4.90
CA ALA A 95 2.17 5.68 5.21
C ALA A 95 2.28 5.29 6.69
N THR A 96 1.14 4.99 7.30
CA THR A 96 1.02 4.56 8.70
C THR A 96 0.73 3.07 8.84
N SER A 97 0.16 2.44 7.80
CA SER A 97 -0.19 1.02 7.81
C SER A 97 0.25 0.31 6.54
N PHE A 98 0.76 -0.92 6.71
CA PHE A 98 1.13 -1.85 5.65
C PHE A 98 0.60 -3.24 5.99
N THR A 99 -0.17 -3.83 5.08
CA THR A 99 -0.88 -5.09 5.34
C THR A 99 -0.78 -6.05 4.17
N LEU A 100 -0.83 -7.36 4.47
CA LEU A 100 -0.95 -8.44 3.49
C LEU A 100 -2.29 -9.16 3.64
N LYS A 101 -2.98 -9.34 2.52
CA LYS A 101 -4.11 -10.25 2.37
C LYS A 101 -3.80 -11.26 1.27
N ALA A 102 -4.02 -12.54 1.55
CA ALA A 102 -3.97 -13.58 0.52
C ALA A 102 -5.38 -13.98 0.11
N ASN A 103 -5.58 -14.21 -1.19
CA ASN A 103 -6.81 -14.78 -1.70
C ASN A 103 -6.75 -16.31 -1.64
N ALA A 104 -7.82 -16.99 -2.06
CA ALA A 104 -7.85 -18.44 -2.12
C ALA A 104 -6.69 -19.00 -2.97
N CYS A 105 -6.07 -20.06 -2.46
CA CYS A 105 -5.14 -20.87 -3.23
C CYS A 105 -5.91 -21.79 -4.17
N THR A 106 -5.57 -21.77 -5.45
CA THR A 106 -6.12 -22.66 -6.48
C THR A 106 -5.07 -23.67 -6.90
N GLN A 107 -5.45 -24.93 -6.98
CA GLN A 107 -4.62 -26.01 -7.51
C GLN A 107 -4.88 -26.19 -9.01
N SER A 108 -3.84 -26.56 -9.76
CA SER A 108 -3.93 -27.03 -11.14
C SER A 108 -2.93 -28.16 -11.39
N GLY A 109 -2.95 -28.76 -12.59
CA GLY A 109 -2.01 -29.81 -12.99
C GLY A 109 -2.68 -31.17 -13.26
N THR A 110 -1.86 -32.21 -13.37
CA THR A 110 -2.30 -33.57 -13.78
C THR A 110 -2.25 -34.61 -12.65
N GLY A 111 -1.75 -34.24 -11.48
CA GLY A 111 -1.82 -35.09 -10.28
C GLY A 111 -3.27 -35.34 -9.82
N THR A 112 -3.46 -36.36 -8.98
CA THR A 112 -4.80 -36.84 -8.59
C THR A 112 -5.25 -36.35 -7.23
N ALA A 113 -4.35 -35.83 -6.38
CA ALA A 113 -4.73 -35.20 -5.12
C ALA A 113 -5.54 -33.92 -5.37
N THR A 114 -6.40 -33.53 -4.43
CA THR A 114 -7.31 -32.37 -4.57
C THR A 114 -7.05 -31.27 -3.53
N ASP A 115 -6.09 -31.50 -2.64
CA ASP A 115 -5.79 -30.69 -1.46
C ASP A 115 -4.34 -30.17 -1.45
N PHE A 116 -3.70 -29.99 -2.61
CA PHE A 116 -2.29 -29.55 -2.73
C PHE A 116 -2.01 -28.24 -1.98
N CYS A 117 -2.96 -27.29 -1.99
CA CYS A 117 -2.84 -26.04 -1.24
C CYS A 117 -2.74 -26.21 0.29
N THR A 118 -3.12 -27.36 0.83
CA THR A 118 -2.94 -27.68 2.25
C THR A 118 -1.55 -28.27 2.54
N LYS A 119 -0.90 -28.82 1.50
CA LYS A 119 0.46 -29.37 1.54
C LYS A 119 1.52 -28.35 1.13
N LEU A 120 1.13 -27.21 0.57
CA LEU A 120 2.05 -26.13 0.24
C LEU A 120 2.25 -25.22 1.45
N ASN A 121 3.39 -25.39 2.13
CA ASN A 121 3.76 -24.57 3.27
C ASN A 121 4.39 -23.25 2.81
N VAL A 122 4.04 -22.18 3.52
CA VAL A 122 4.48 -20.81 3.26
C VAL A 122 4.90 -20.17 4.59
N LYS A 123 6.13 -19.67 4.63
CA LYS A 123 6.65 -18.85 5.72
C LYS A 123 7.00 -17.47 5.18
N ILE A 124 6.57 -16.44 5.90
CA ILE A 124 6.79 -15.04 5.52
C ILE A 124 7.50 -14.35 6.68
N VAL A 125 8.66 -13.77 6.40
CA VAL A 125 9.52 -13.13 7.39
C VAL A 125 9.97 -11.76 6.90
N SER A 126 10.10 -10.79 7.80
CA SER A 126 10.77 -9.53 7.53
C SER A 126 11.75 -9.22 8.68
N GLY A 127 13.04 -9.10 8.35
CA GLY A 127 14.10 -9.05 9.37
C GLY A 127 14.04 -10.28 10.29
N SER A 128 13.86 -10.06 11.59
CA SER A 128 13.68 -11.12 12.60
C SER A 128 12.21 -11.48 12.87
N THR A 129 11.26 -10.76 12.28
CA THR A 129 9.82 -10.91 12.57
C THR A 129 9.20 -11.94 11.64
N THR A 130 8.58 -12.98 12.22
CA THR A 130 7.75 -13.93 11.45
C THR A 130 6.35 -13.37 11.32
N LEU A 131 5.95 -13.09 10.08
CA LEU A 131 4.64 -12.52 9.73
C LEU A 131 3.60 -13.63 9.53
N PHE A 132 4.04 -14.76 9.01
CA PHE A 132 3.21 -15.93 8.79
C PHE A 132 4.05 -17.21 8.78
N ASN A 133 3.46 -18.30 9.27
CA ASN A 133 4.03 -19.64 9.17
C ASN A 133 2.89 -20.66 9.19
N GLY A 134 2.59 -21.27 8.04
CA GLY A 134 1.48 -22.20 7.86
C GLY A 134 1.37 -22.64 6.41
N ASN A 135 0.24 -23.20 5.99
CA ASN A 135 0.02 -23.58 4.59
C ASN A 135 -0.75 -22.52 3.80
N ALA A 136 -0.72 -22.62 2.47
CA ALA A 136 -1.38 -21.68 1.55
C ALA A 136 -2.90 -21.53 1.80
N THR A 137 -3.56 -22.59 2.27
CA THR A 137 -4.98 -22.56 2.66
C THR A 137 -5.20 -21.71 3.91
N THR A 138 -4.37 -21.90 4.95
CA THR A 138 -4.41 -21.08 6.17
C THR A 138 -3.99 -19.63 5.92
N LEU A 139 -3.10 -19.39 4.95
CA LEU A 139 -2.74 -18.03 4.55
C LEU A 139 -3.96 -17.29 3.95
N ALA A 140 -4.85 -18.01 3.27
CA ALA A 140 -6.07 -17.46 2.66
C ALA A 140 -7.18 -17.12 3.67
N THR A 141 -7.06 -17.48 4.96
CA THR A 141 -8.09 -17.16 5.96
C THR A 141 -8.09 -15.70 6.38
N GLN A 142 -7.09 -14.93 5.93
CA GLN A 142 -6.97 -13.51 6.22
C GLN A 142 -8.03 -12.73 5.46
N THR A 143 -8.80 -11.91 6.17
CA THR A 143 -9.87 -11.09 5.57
C THR A 143 -9.39 -9.66 5.37
N ALA A 144 -10.14 -8.84 4.63
CA ALA A 144 -9.85 -7.41 4.54
C ALA A 144 -9.94 -6.70 5.92
N THR A 145 -10.72 -7.26 6.85
CA THR A 145 -10.90 -6.78 8.23
C THR A 145 -9.93 -7.40 9.23
N THR A 146 -9.28 -8.51 8.86
CA THR A 146 -8.24 -9.19 9.65
C THR A 146 -7.04 -9.55 8.76
N PRO A 147 -6.41 -8.57 8.09
CA PRO A 147 -5.22 -8.86 7.31
C PRO A 147 -4.08 -9.24 8.25
N ILE A 148 -2.99 -9.78 7.71
CA ILE A 148 -1.75 -9.83 8.49
C ILE A 148 -1.30 -8.39 8.67
N ALA A 149 -1.59 -7.82 9.85
CA ALA A 149 -1.02 -6.57 10.29
C ALA A 149 0.48 -6.81 10.42
N LEU A 150 1.26 -6.19 9.55
CA LEU A 150 2.68 -6.40 9.55
C LEU A 150 3.23 -5.60 10.72
N THR A 151 3.68 -6.28 11.78
CA THR A 151 4.39 -5.66 12.92
C THR A 151 5.82 -5.31 12.49
N ILE A 152 5.95 -4.58 11.40
CA ILE A 152 7.20 -4.19 10.76
C ILE A 152 7.09 -2.71 10.40
N PRO A 153 8.22 -2.01 10.23
CA PRO A 153 8.18 -0.63 9.78
C PRO A 153 7.37 -0.48 8.50
N THR A 154 6.50 0.52 8.45
CA THR A 154 5.74 0.83 7.24
C THR A 154 6.68 1.34 6.14
N PRO A 155 6.61 0.82 4.90
CA PRO A 155 7.41 1.32 3.78
C PRO A 155 7.15 2.81 3.55
N ASN A 156 8.22 3.60 3.53
CA ASN A 156 8.21 5.05 3.32
C ASN A 156 9.37 5.45 2.38
N ALA A 157 9.41 6.69 1.89
CA ALA A 157 10.40 7.10 0.88
C ALA A 157 11.86 6.85 1.29
N ALA A 158 12.16 6.92 2.59
CA ALA A 158 13.48 6.66 3.16
C ALA A 158 13.67 5.23 3.69
N THR A 159 12.62 4.39 3.68
CA THR A 159 12.64 3.05 4.27
C THR A 159 12.20 1.99 3.28
N THR A 160 13.12 1.06 3.00
CA THR A 160 12.82 -0.17 2.25
C THR A 160 12.54 -1.29 3.23
N VAL A 161 11.44 -2.01 3.00
CA VAL A 161 11.01 -3.13 3.84
C VAL A 161 11.23 -4.43 3.06
N PRO A 162 12.26 -5.22 3.43
CA PRO A 162 12.47 -6.54 2.84
C PRO A 162 11.50 -7.55 3.46
N VAL A 163 10.83 -8.33 2.62
CA VAL A 163 9.99 -9.46 3.00
C VAL A 163 10.47 -10.70 2.26
N THR A 164 10.78 -11.75 3.01
CA THR A 164 11.25 -13.03 2.51
C THR A 164 10.13 -14.06 2.61
N PHE A 165 9.85 -14.70 1.49
CA PHE A 165 9.00 -15.88 1.37
C PHE A 165 9.87 -17.13 1.34
N THR A 166 9.48 -18.13 2.11
CA THR A 166 10.03 -19.48 2.04
C THR A 166 8.86 -20.43 1.82
N VAL A 167 8.90 -21.17 0.72
CA VAL A 167 7.82 -22.09 0.32
C VAL A 167 8.38 -23.49 0.15
N TRP A 168 7.65 -24.49 0.63
CA TRP A 168 8.02 -25.90 0.45
C TRP A 168 6.79 -26.79 0.37
N LEU A 169 6.98 -27.96 -0.23
CA LEU A 169 6.00 -29.02 -0.22
C LEU A 169 6.16 -29.82 1.08
N ASP A 170 5.07 -30.05 1.80
CA ASP A 170 5.04 -30.81 3.04
C ASP A 170 5.63 -32.23 2.87
N ALA A 171 6.39 -32.69 3.86
CA ALA A 171 7.03 -34.01 3.85
C ALA A 171 6.04 -35.18 3.69
N SER A 172 4.77 -34.99 4.05
CA SER A 172 3.72 -36.00 3.88
C SER A 172 3.15 -36.08 2.47
N ALA A 173 3.55 -35.21 1.54
CA ALA A 173 3.07 -35.24 0.18
C ALA A 173 3.63 -36.45 -0.59
N GLY A 174 2.75 -37.38 -0.96
CA GLY A 174 3.08 -38.57 -1.76
C GLY A 174 2.97 -38.34 -3.26
N ASN A 175 3.07 -39.44 -4.02
CA ASN A 175 3.11 -39.43 -5.49
C ASN A 175 1.86 -38.83 -6.17
N THR A 176 0.71 -38.82 -5.49
CA THR A 176 -0.55 -38.21 -5.99
C THR A 176 -0.46 -36.69 -6.16
N TYR A 177 0.50 -36.05 -5.49
CA TYR A 177 0.73 -34.61 -5.56
C TYR A 177 1.74 -34.19 -6.64
N GLN A 178 2.35 -35.15 -7.35
CA GLN A 178 3.27 -34.85 -8.44
C GLN A 178 2.55 -34.14 -9.59
N SER A 179 3.27 -33.25 -10.27
CA SER A 179 2.75 -32.44 -11.39
C SER A 179 1.55 -31.56 -11.03
N LEU A 180 1.31 -31.32 -9.73
CA LEU A 180 0.40 -30.30 -9.26
C LEU A 180 1.11 -28.98 -9.09
N ALA A 181 0.38 -27.91 -9.31
CA ALA A 181 0.81 -26.54 -9.09
C ALA A 181 -0.24 -25.79 -8.26
N ALA A 182 0.20 -24.71 -7.62
CA ALA A 182 -0.67 -23.80 -6.88
C ALA A 182 -0.50 -22.38 -7.41
N SER A 183 -1.59 -21.63 -7.39
CA SER A 183 -1.60 -20.19 -7.60
C SER A 183 -2.39 -19.53 -6.48
N GLN A 184 -1.82 -18.49 -5.88
CA GLN A 184 -2.47 -17.74 -4.81
C GLN A 184 -2.19 -16.24 -5.00
N PRO A 185 -3.22 -15.44 -5.31
CA PRO A 185 -3.07 -13.99 -5.38
C PRO A 185 -2.77 -13.41 -4.00
N LEU A 186 -1.76 -12.54 -3.92
CA LEU A 186 -1.36 -11.83 -2.71
C LEU A 186 -1.54 -10.33 -2.94
N VAL A 187 -2.24 -9.66 -2.04
CA VAL A 187 -2.56 -8.23 -2.12
C VAL A 187 -1.89 -7.51 -0.97
N TRP A 188 -0.99 -6.60 -1.31
CA TRP A 188 -0.33 -5.70 -0.39
C TRP A 188 -1.04 -4.35 -0.40
N THR A 189 -1.26 -3.77 0.77
CA THR A 189 -1.97 -2.49 0.89
C THR A 189 -1.17 -1.54 1.77
N LEU A 190 -1.00 -0.32 1.28
CA LEU A 190 -0.35 0.79 1.97
C LEU A 190 -1.42 1.87 2.24
N SER A 191 -1.46 2.42 3.45
CA SER A 191 -2.43 3.46 3.83
C SER A 191 -1.83 4.48 4.81
N THR A 192 -2.38 5.69 4.82
CA THR A 192 -2.07 6.80 5.75
C THR A 192 -3.00 6.81 6.95
#